data_AF-A0A5B9EBB6-F1
#
_entry.id   AF-A0A5B9EBB6-F1
#
_cell.length_a   1.000
_cell.length_b   1.000
_cell.length_c   1.000
_cell.angle_alpha   90.00
_cell.angle_beta   90.00
_cell.angle_gamma   90.00
#
_symmetry.space_group_name_H-M   'P 1'
#
loop_
_entity.id
_entity.type
_entity.pdbx_description
1 polymer ?
#
loop_
_entity_poly.entity_id
_entity_poly.type
_entity_poly.pdbx_seq_one_letter_code
_entity_poly.pdbx_strand_id
1 'polypeptide(L)' 'MRSLQVYRALDQVPNRFTLCHTVSQSVRRIHVNGNPFDGTLTAVLDGIGSGAFHGRLITLPSRDHKALLAA' A
#
# COMPACT_ATOMS: atom_id res chain seq x y z
N MET A 1 12.57 -5.57 -2.69
CA MET A 1 12.96 -4.49 -3.64
C MET A 1 11.90 -3.40 -3.62
N ARG A 2 12.16 -2.29 -2.94
CA ARG A 2 11.16 -1.21 -2.76
C ARG A 2 11.02 -0.31 -4.00
N SER A 3 12.06 -0.23 -4.84
CA SER A 3 12.06 0.58 -6.08
C SER A 3 11.06 0.09 -7.13
N LEU A 4 10.92 -1.22 -7.31
CA LEU A 4 9.99 -1.80 -8.27
C LEU A 4 8.52 -1.55 -7.89
N GLN A 5 8.20 -1.64 -6.61
CA GLN A 5 6.83 -1.42 -6.11
C GLN A 5 6.42 0.04 -6.28
N VAL A 6 7.33 0.97 -6.00
CA VAL A 6 7.12 2.40 -6.25
C VAL A 6 6.94 2.68 -7.73
N TYR A 7 7.74 2.07 -8.60
CA TYR A 7 7.60 2.22 -10.05
C TYR A 7 6.22 1.73 -10.55
N ARG A 8 5.77 0.57 -10.10
CA ARG A 8 4.42 0.05 -10.42
C ARG A 8 3.31 0.94 -9.87
N ALA A 9 3.48 1.46 -8.65
CA ALA A 9 2.51 2.38 -8.07
C ALA A 9 2.45 3.72 -8.80
N LEU A 10 3.57 4.20 -9.35
CA LEU A 10 3.62 5.42 -10.18
C LEU A 10 2.91 5.27 -11.52
N ASP A 11 2.88 4.06 -12.09
CA ASP A 11 2.10 3.77 -13.30
C ASP A 11 0.59 4.01 -13.06
N GLN A 12 0.12 3.73 -11.84
CA GLN A 12 -1.27 3.92 -11.43
C GLN A 12 -1.54 5.34 -10.88
N VAL A 13 -0.56 5.95 -10.22
CA VAL A 13 -0.63 7.30 -9.65
C VAL A 13 0.57 8.12 -10.16
N PRO A 14 0.47 8.75 -11.34
CA PRO A 14 1.61 9.40 -12.02
C PRO A 14 2.21 10.56 -11.22
N ASN A 15 1.40 11.19 -10.37
CA ASN A 15 1.87 12.28 -9.52
C ASN A 15 2.50 11.74 -8.23
N ARG A 16 3.82 11.92 -8.10
CA ARG A 16 4.59 11.49 -6.91
C ARG A 16 4.08 12.06 -5.59
N PHE A 17 3.60 13.31 -5.56
CA PHE A 17 3.09 13.92 -4.33
C PHE A 17 1.76 13.28 -3.92
N THR A 18 0.89 13.04 -4.90
CA THR A 18 -0.36 12.29 -4.70
C THR A 18 -0.06 10.88 -4.24
N LEU A 19 0.93 10.19 -4.84
CA LEU A 19 1.34 8.85 -4.42
C LEU A 19 1.80 8.84 -2.95
N CYS A 20 2.70 9.74 -2.56
CA CYS A 20 3.17 9.85 -1.17
C CYS A 20 2.01 10.11 -0.19
N HIS A 21 1.08 11.01 -0.56
CA HIS A 21 -0.08 11.33 0.25
C HIS A 21 -1.00 10.11 0.41
N THR A 22 -1.32 9.44 -0.69
CA THR A 22 -2.13 8.22 -0.71
C THR A 22 -1.50 7.12 0.12
N VAL A 23 -0.21 6.85 -0.05
CA VAL A 23 0.52 5.84 0.73
C VAL A 23 0.45 6.18 2.21
N SER A 24 0.72 7.43 2.58
CA SER A 24 0.68 7.89 3.98
C SER A 24 -0.72 7.74 4.60
N GLN A 25 -1.78 8.03 3.86
CA GLN A 25 -3.15 7.87 4.35
C GLN A 25 -3.54 6.40 4.49
N SER A 26 -3.18 5.57 3.51
CA SER A 26 -3.50 4.15 3.51
C SER A 26 -2.77 3.41 4.60
N VAL A 27 -1.45 3.63 4.75
CA VAL A 27 -0.67 3.03 5.84
C VAL A 27 -1.28 3.38 7.20
N ARG A 28 -1.65 4.63 7.44
CA ARG A 28 -2.30 5.03 8.71
C ARG A 28 -3.62 4.32 8.99
N ARG A 29 -4.35 3.90 7.95
CA ARG A 29 -5.64 3.22 8.11
C ARG A 29 -5.51 1.73 8.38
N ILE A 30 -4.52 1.08 7.78
CA ILE A 30 -4.40 -0.38 7.82
C ILE A 30 -3.31 -0.85 8.78
N HIS A 31 -2.40 0.04 9.20
CA HIS A 31 -1.33 -0.32 10.11
C HIS A 31 -1.91 -0.68 11.47
N VAL A 32 -1.50 -1.84 11.99
CA VAL A 32 -1.88 -2.32 13.32
C VAL A 32 -0.65 -2.27 14.21
N ASN A 33 -0.79 -1.63 15.37
CA ASN A 33 0.29 -1.56 16.37
C ASN A 33 0.76 -2.98 16.73
N GLY A 34 2.08 -3.18 16.69
CA GLY A 34 2.73 -4.47 16.93
C GLY A 34 3.18 -5.21 15.67
N ASN A 35 2.74 -4.78 14.48
CA ASN A 35 3.22 -5.35 13.22
C ASN A 35 4.37 -4.52 12.61
N PRO A 36 5.29 -5.14 11.85
CA PRO A 36 6.33 -4.41 11.14
C PRO A 36 5.73 -3.40 10.17
N PHE A 37 6.16 -2.14 10.28
CA PHE A 37 5.74 -1.08 9.37
C PHE A 37 6.02 -1.42 7.90
N ASP A 38 7.13 -2.13 7.66
CA ASP A 38 7.55 -2.48 6.31
C ASP A 38 6.54 -3.38 5.57
N GLY A 39 5.99 -4.39 6.25
CA GLY A 39 4.96 -5.25 5.67
C GLY A 39 3.70 -4.46 5.30
N THR A 40 3.35 -3.48 6.13
CA THR A 40 2.22 -2.58 5.86
C THR A 40 2.48 -1.70 4.64
N LEU A 41 3.67 -1.09 4.55
CA LEU A 41 4.05 -0.24 3.42
C LEU A 41 4.10 -1.03 2.11
N THR A 42 4.64 -2.25 2.16
CA THR A 42 4.71 -3.18 1.03
C THR A 42 3.31 -3.52 0.52
N ALA A 43 2.39 -3.91 1.40
CA ALA A 43 1.01 -4.21 1.05
C ALA A 43 0.29 -3.01 0.40
N VAL A 44 0.54 -1.80 0.90
CA VAL A 44 -0.01 -0.57 0.33
C VAL A 44 0.51 -0.32 -1.09
N LEU A 45 1.82 -0.39 -1.30
CA LEU A 45 2.42 -0.13 -2.62
C LEU A 45 1.98 -1.18 -3.65
N ASP A 46 1.91 -2.46 -3.25
CA ASP A 46 1.42 -3.53 -4.13
C ASP A 46 -0.07 -3.39 -4.42
N GLY A 47 -0.87 -2.95 -3.44
CA GLY A 47 -2.29 -2.62 -3.64
C GLY A 47 -2.49 -1.47 -4.64
N ILE A 48 -1.66 -0.43 -4.58
CA ILE A 48 -1.70 0.66 -5.57
C ILE A 48 -1.27 0.12 -6.94
N GLY A 49 -0.12 -0.55 -7.02
CA GLY A 49 0.44 -1.02 -8.28
C GLY A 49 -0.38 -2.09 -9.00
N SER A 50 -1.28 -2.78 -8.31
CA SER A 50 -2.22 -3.75 -8.89
C SER A 50 -3.55 -3.14 -9.36
N GLY A 51 -3.73 -1.82 -9.21
CA GLY A 51 -4.98 -1.14 -9.58
C GLY A 51 -6.11 -1.34 -8.56
N ALA A 52 -5.83 -1.89 -7.36
CA ALA A 52 -6.81 -1.96 -6.26
C ALA A 52 -7.08 -0.58 -5.62
N PHE A 53 -6.49 0.48 -6.19
CA PHE A 53 -6.69 1.86 -5.83
C PHE A 53 -7.82 2.49 -6.66
N HIS A 54 -8.93 2.82 -6.01
CA HIS A 54 -10.03 3.58 -6.62
C HIS A 54 -10.16 4.94 -5.90
N GLY A 55 -9.55 5.99 -6.46
CA GLY A 55 -9.72 7.37 -5.99
C GLY A 55 -8.93 7.73 -4.71
N ARG A 56 -9.55 7.68 -3.52
CA ARG A 56 -8.91 8.04 -2.22
C ARG A 56 -8.70 6.84 -1.29
N LEU A 57 -9.01 5.64 -1.76
CA LEU A 57 -9.06 4.44 -0.94
C LEU A 57 -8.36 3.29 -1.68
N ILE A 58 -7.50 2.58 -0.95
CA ILE A 58 -7.02 1.25 -1.36
C ILE A 58 -7.97 0.26 -0.72
N THR A 59 -8.62 -0.55 -1.56
CA THR A 59 -9.35 -1.72 -1.09
C THR A 59 -8.39 -2.89 -1.15
N LEU A 60 -7.71 -3.18 -0.03
CA LEU A 60 -6.87 -4.38 0.02
C LEU A 60 -7.77 -5.61 -0.12
N PRO A 61 -7.38 -6.61 -0.94
CA PRO A 61 -8.15 -7.84 -1.04
C PRO A 61 -8.26 -8.48 0.33
N SER A 62 -9.47 -8.92 0.66
CA SER A 62 -9.85 -9.65 1.88
C SER A 62 -9.19 -11.03 1.96
N ARG A 63 -7.87 -11.10 1.91
CA ARG A 63 -7.08 -12.28 2.25
C ARG A 63 -6.36 -11.96 3.55
N ASP A 64 -7.01 -12.34 4.64
CA ASP A 64 -6.48 -12.41 6.00
C ASP A 64 -5.46 -11.32 6.34
N HIS A 65 -5.96 -10.15 6.75
CA HIS A 65 -5.16 -9.03 7.27
C HIS A 65 -4.14 -9.45 8.35
N LYS A 66 -4.36 -10.59 9.02
CA LYS A 66 -3.45 -11.20 9.99
C LYS A 66 -2.35 -12.07 9.37
N ALA A 67 -2.58 -12.70 8.22
CA ALA A 67 -1.63 -13.63 7.61
C ALA A 67 -0.50 -12.93 6.84
N LEU A 68 -0.77 -11.76 6.25
CA LEU A 68 0.22 -10.96 5.50
C LEU A 68 1.20 -10.17 6.39
N LEU A 69 0.88 -9.99 7.67
CA LEU A 69 1.71 -9.24 8.63
C LEU A 69 2.57 -10.16 9.53
N ALA A 70 2.42 -11.48 9.40
CA ALA A 70 3.09 -12.50 10.19
C ALA A 70 4.15 -13.31 9.41
N ALA A 71 4.38 -12.99 8.14
CA ALA A 71 5.41 -13.57 7.28
C ALA A 71 6.49 -12.53 6.98
#